data_AF-A0A7V7AAI7-F1
#
_entry.id   AF-A0A7V7AAI7-F1
#
_cell.length_a   1.000
_cell.length_b   1.000
_cell.length_c   1.000
_cell.angle_alpha   90.00
_cell.angle_beta   90.00
_cell.angle_gamma   90.00
#
_symmetry.space_group_name_H-M   'P 1'
#
loop_
_entity.id
_entity.type
_entity.pdbx_description
1 polymer ?
#
loop_
_entity_poly.entity_id
_entity_poly.type
_entity_poly.pdbx_seq_one_letter_code
_entity_poly.pdbx_strand_id
1 'polypeptide(L)'
;MEEKSSEEHRFFNKKTIIILFIFLILVILVFIIYKLFFAPSPTEITYDPNKNYSYDIKENTLYLLSEDGVEQSYKCDGKCSFYLDNDLEYKKEGKVLLKDEDNVYLYDLIKDKKISSNYKDIKYILDEEEKIKLFKVTNHSDKDGIIDLNGTVLVNLNYEKLGKVHNDEFINYSYENNQIAAKNSKAWGVVALDSGAGLIDFQYEDIKLSPYERIAVKELDKWYLVDNVNKRLLFDSFDSIFIYEKYTIVILNKELYILDQDEKVISNKIPTFYEIDPWGLSLINGVYTYIEEDILYILIDTPSEEDEEEIDLIKYYYNEDNKEIIIYEEG
;
A
#
# COMPACT_ATOMS: atom_id res chain seq x y z
N MET A 1 -33.34 66.20 74.00
CA MET A 1 -32.39 65.17 74.49
C MET A 1 -32.34 64.13 73.39
N GLU A 2 -31.20 64.08 72.73
CA GLU A 2 -30.88 63.28 71.56
C GLU A 2 -31.00 61.78 71.84
N GLU A 3 -31.41 61.02 70.84
CA GLU A 3 -30.64 59.84 70.44
C GLU A 3 -30.87 59.55 68.95
N LYS A 4 -29.84 59.84 68.15
CA LYS A 4 -29.66 59.40 66.77
C LYS A 4 -28.49 58.44 66.81
N SER A 5 -28.71 57.16 66.56
CA SER A 5 -27.63 56.20 66.34
C SER A 5 -28.13 55.06 65.47
N SER A 6 -27.31 54.72 64.47
CA SER A 6 -27.30 53.50 63.65
C SER A 6 -27.57 53.74 62.16
N GLU A 7 -26.56 54.27 61.47
CA GLU A 7 -26.39 54.02 60.04
C GLU A 7 -24.88 54.01 59.72
N GLU A 8 -24.16 53.04 60.28
CA GLU A 8 -22.73 52.85 60.05
C GLU A 8 -22.46 51.44 59.54
N HIS A 9 -22.90 51.13 58.32
CA HIS A 9 -22.38 49.99 57.56
C HIS A 9 -22.73 50.11 56.07
N ARG A 10 -21.79 50.62 55.27
CA ARG A 10 -21.46 50.19 53.88
C ARG A 10 -20.79 51.32 53.10
N PHE A 11 -19.49 51.50 53.33
CA PHE A 11 -18.60 52.07 52.32
C PHE A 11 -17.42 51.12 52.14
N PHE A 12 -17.66 49.97 51.50
CA PHE A 12 -16.57 49.23 50.88
C PHE A 12 -16.03 50.12 49.76
N ASN A 13 -14.83 50.67 49.99
CA ASN A 13 -14.20 51.64 49.12
C ASN A 13 -14.00 51.03 47.72
N LYS A 14 -14.58 51.65 46.69
CA LYS A 14 -14.56 51.17 45.29
C LYS A 14 -13.13 50.85 44.80
N LYS A 15 -12.13 51.54 45.34
CA LYS A 15 -10.70 51.27 45.11
C LYS A 15 -10.25 49.89 45.62
N THR A 16 -10.73 49.46 46.78
CA THR A 16 -10.39 48.15 47.37
C THR A 16 -10.91 47.00 46.51
N ILE A 17 -12.11 47.14 45.94
CA ILE A 17 -12.69 46.13 45.03
C ILE A 17 -11.87 46.03 43.74
N ILE A 18 -11.44 47.15 43.17
CA ILE A 18 -10.60 47.16 41.95
C ILE A 18 -9.24 46.50 42.21
N ILE A 19 -8.61 46.80 43.35
CA ILE A 19 -7.31 46.20 43.72
C ILE A 19 -7.43 44.68 43.90
N LEU A 20 -8.49 44.22 44.58
CA LEU A 20 -8.76 42.78 44.73
C LEU A 20 -8.97 42.08 43.38
N PHE A 21 -9.66 42.74 42.44
CA PHE A 21 -9.90 42.19 41.11
C PHE A 21 -8.61 42.08 40.28
N ILE A 22 -7.75 43.10 40.31
CA ILE A 22 -6.44 43.06 39.63
C ILE A 22 -5.55 41.96 40.23
N PHE A 23 -5.53 41.83 41.57
CA PHE A 23 -4.77 40.77 42.24
C PHE A 23 -5.26 39.38 41.84
N LEU A 24 -6.58 39.17 41.76
CA LEU A 24 -7.17 37.91 41.30
C LEU A 24 -6.74 37.55 39.87
N ILE A 25 -6.77 38.51 38.94
CA ILE A 25 -6.32 38.32 37.56
C ILE A 25 -4.84 37.93 37.53
N LEU A 26 -4.01 38.57 38.36
CA LEU A 26 -2.57 38.30 38.41
C LEU A 26 -2.29 36.89 38.95
N VAL A 27 -3.03 36.43 39.95
CA VAL A 27 -2.96 35.03 40.45
C VAL A 27 -3.38 34.03 39.38
N ILE A 28 -4.44 34.32 38.62
CA ILE A 28 -4.89 33.46 37.51
C ILE A 28 -3.81 33.39 36.41
N LEU A 29 -3.22 34.53 36.04
CA LEU A 29 -2.13 34.58 35.06
C LEU A 29 -0.90 33.80 35.52
N VAL A 30 -0.49 33.96 36.78
CA VAL A 30 0.63 33.19 37.36
C VAL A 30 0.31 31.69 37.36
N PHE A 31 -0.93 31.30 37.66
CA PHE A 31 -1.34 29.90 37.60
C PHE A 31 -1.31 29.32 36.17
N ILE A 32 -1.75 30.10 35.17
CA ILE A 32 -1.69 29.71 33.75
C ILE A 32 -0.23 29.58 33.29
N ILE A 33 0.63 30.54 33.62
CA ILE A 33 2.06 30.50 33.31
C ILE A 33 2.71 29.31 34.02
N TYR A 34 2.39 29.06 35.29
CA TYR A 34 2.91 27.91 36.03
C TYR A 34 2.49 26.59 35.36
N LYS A 35 1.24 26.45 34.95
CA LYS A 35 0.76 25.29 34.16
C LYS A 35 1.46 25.15 32.81
N LEU A 36 1.75 26.25 32.12
CA LEU A 36 2.40 26.22 30.80
C LEU A 36 3.89 25.86 30.88
N PHE A 37 4.60 26.30 31.93
CA PHE A 37 6.06 26.18 32.02
C PHE A 37 6.54 25.13 33.03
N PHE A 38 5.72 24.76 34.01
CA PHE A 38 6.11 23.90 35.13
C PHE A 38 5.16 22.72 35.37
N ALA A 39 4.14 22.52 34.52
CA ALA A 39 3.50 21.21 34.49
C ALA A 39 4.58 20.17 34.16
N PRO A 40 4.67 19.06 34.90
CA PRO A 40 5.56 17.97 34.52
C PRO A 40 5.20 17.62 33.08
N SER A 41 6.18 17.67 32.18
CA SER A 41 6.03 17.09 30.85
C SER A 41 5.47 15.69 31.07
N PRO A 42 4.42 15.27 30.34
CA PRO A 42 4.01 13.87 30.38
C PRO A 42 5.28 13.07 30.20
N THR A 43 5.54 12.13 31.11
CA THR A 43 6.69 11.23 31.00
C THR A 43 6.66 10.69 29.59
N GLU A 44 7.63 11.08 28.76
CA GLU A 44 7.73 10.59 27.40
C GLU A 44 7.89 9.08 27.52
N ILE A 45 6.82 8.36 27.19
CA ILE A 45 6.87 6.92 27.07
C ILE A 45 7.82 6.69 25.89
N THR A 46 8.93 6.02 26.14
CA THR A 46 9.85 5.59 25.10
C THR A 46 9.58 4.13 24.81
N TYR A 47 9.49 3.77 23.52
CA TYR A 47 9.40 2.37 23.12
C TYR A 47 10.64 1.59 23.59
N ASP A 48 10.44 0.49 24.31
CA ASP A 48 11.51 -0.40 24.73
C ASP A 48 11.51 -1.66 23.86
N PRO A 49 12.50 -1.86 22.97
CA PRO A 49 12.54 -3.01 22.09
C PRO A 49 12.68 -4.36 22.83
N ASN A 50 13.01 -4.35 24.12
CA ASN A 50 13.10 -5.56 24.94
C ASN A 50 11.77 -5.94 25.60
N LYS A 51 10.76 -5.07 25.54
CA LYS A 51 9.42 -5.37 26.05
C LYS A 51 8.57 -6.03 24.96
N ASN A 52 7.81 -7.04 25.38
CA ASN A 52 6.79 -7.64 24.54
C ASN A 52 5.52 -6.80 24.61
N TYR A 53 5.19 -6.14 23.51
CA TYR A 53 3.96 -5.36 23.40
C TYR A 53 2.87 -6.13 22.67
N SER A 54 1.63 -5.89 23.08
CA SER A 54 0.42 -6.35 22.40
C SER A 54 -0.59 -5.21 22.28
N TYR A 55 -1.55 -5.36 21.37
CA TYR A 55 -2.54 -4.33 21.05
C TYR A 55 -3.94 -4.91 21.19
N ASP A 56 -4.85 -4.13 21.75
CA ASP A 56 -6.24 -4.54 21.93
C ASP A 56 -7.18 -3.35 21.73
N ILE A 57 -8.40 -3.60 21.25
CA ILE A 57 -9.45 -2.59 21.17
C ILE A 57 -10.64 -3.07 21.98
N LYS A 58 -10.94 -2.36 23.08
CA LYS A 58 -12.09 -2.62 23.96
C LYS A 58 -12.88 -1.35 24.15
N GLU A 59 -14.20 -1.45 24.04
CA GLU A 59 -15.12 -0.32 24.28
C GLU A 59 -14.69 0.95 23.53
N ASN A 60 -14.29 0.79 22.26
CA ASN A 60 -13.83 1.89 21.41
C ASN A 60 -12.54 2.60 21.86
N THR A 61 -11.74 1.91 22.67
CA THR A 61 -10.44 2.38 23.15
C THR A 61 -9.37 1.40 22.70
N LEU A 62 -8.35 1.91 22.02
CA LEU A 62 -7.15 1.20 21.67
C LEU A 62 -6.19 1.18 22.86
N TYR A 63 -5.64 0.02 23.17
CA TYR A 63 -4.69 -0.19 24.25
C TYR A 63 -3.37 -0.72 23.70
N LEU A 64 -2.27 -0.15 24.18
CA LEU A 64 -0.95 -0.74 24.14
C LEU A 64 -0.70 -1.43 25.48
N LEU A 65 -0.46 -2.73 25.44
CA LEU A 65 -0.28 -3.57 26.62
C LEU A 65 1.14 -4.13 26.63
N SER A 66 1.71 -4.30 27.83
CA SER A 66 2.94 -5.06 28.07
C SER A 66 2.73 -6.04 29.23
N GLU A 67 3.80 -6.74 29.62
CA GLU A 67 3.84 -7.55 30.84
C GLU A 67 3.59 -6.76 32.13
N ASP A 68 3.84 -5.45 32.13
CA ASP A 68 3.60 -4.55 33.26
C ASP A 68 2.15 -4.01 33.31
N GLY A 69 1.33 -4.30 32.28
CA GLY A 69 -0.07 -3.89 32.19
C GLY A 69 -0.34 -2.93 31.03
N VAL A 70 -1.20 -1.94 31.26
CA VAL A 70 -1.54 -0.93 30.24
C VAL A 70 -0.43 0.12 30.19
N GLU A 71 0.28 0.16 29.07
CA GLU A 71 1.34 1.14 28.82
C GLU A 71 0.75 2.47 28.33
N GLN A 72 -0.21 2.39 27.41
CA GLN A 72 -0.88 3.57 26.85
C GLN A 72 -2.26 3.22 26.29
N SER A 73 -3.14 4.21 26.19
CA SER A 73 -4.45 4.03 25.57
C SER A 73 -4.87 5.25 24.77
N TYR A 74 -5.61 5.02 23.68
CA TYR A 74 -6.21 6.05 22.86
C TYR A 74 -7.71 5.76 22.70
N LYS A 75 -8.56 6.73 23.06
CA LYS A 75 -10.00 6.62 22.85
C LYS A 75 -10.35 7.16 21.48
N CYS A 76 -10.91 6.29 20.62
CA CYS A 76 -11.31 6.67 19.29
C CYS A 76 -12.52 7.63 19.31
N ASP A 77 -12.58 8.51 18.31
CA ASP A 77 -13.68 9.47 18.16
C ASP A 77 -14.96 8.76 17.68
N GLY A 78 -14.83 7.92 16.64
CA GLY A 78 -15.88 7.06 16.11
C GLY A 78 -15.62 5.59 16.42
N LYS A 79 -16.41 4.68 15.82
CA LYS A 79 -16.25 3.24 16.03
C LYS A 79 -14.97 2.76 15.35
N CYS A 80 -13.96 2.41 16.15
CA CYS A 80 -12.68 1.97 15.62
C CYS A 80 -12.46 0.45 15.65
N SER A 81 -11.68 -0.02 14.68
CA SER A 81 -11.12 -1.36 14.60
C SER A 81 -9.70 -1.29 14.04
N PHE A 82 -8.96 -2.40 14.13
CA PHE A 82 -7.74 -2.54 13.35
C PHE A 82 -8.10 -2.53 11.86
N TYR A 83 -7.27 -1.88 11.06
CA TYR A 83 -7.37 -1.94 9.61
C TYR A 83 -6.77 -3.25 9.10
N LEU A 84 -7.45 -3.87 8.14
CA LEU A 84 -7.08 -5.14 7.53
C LEU A 84 -7.06 -4.94 6.01
N ASP A 85 -5.99 -5.41 5.37
CA ASP A 85 -5.86 -5.53 3.91
C ASP A 85 -5.45 -6.97 3.62
N ASN A 86 -6.31 -7.74 2.94
CA ASN A 86 -6.15 -9.19 2.74
C ASN A 86 -5.79 -9.94 4.02
N ASP A 87 -6.59 -9.71 5.08
CA ASP A 87 -6.40 -10.27 6.43
C ASP A 87 -5.08 -9.89 7.13
N LEU A 88 -4.23 -9.07 6.50
CA LEU A 88 -3.00 -8.56 7.10
C LEU A 88 -3.26 -7.24 7.84
N GLU A 89 -2.72 -7.13 9.05
CA GLU A 89 -2.81 -5.95 9.90
C GLU A 89 -1.42 -5.35 10.18
N TYR A 90 -1.32 -4.02 10.21
CA TYR A 90 -0.09 -3.35 10.61
C TYR A 90 -0.12 -2.92 12.08
N LYS A 91 0.74 -3.58 12.89
CA LYS A 91 0.96 -3.28 14.32
C LYS A 91 2.43 -3.48 14.67
N LYS A 92 3.20 -2.39 14.77
CA LYS A 92 4.64 -2.48 15.03
C LYS A 92 5.14 -1.27 15.78
N GLU A 93 5.97 -1.49 16.80
CA GLU A 93 6.68 -0.43 17.53
C GLU A 93 5.75 0.70 18.03
N GLY A 94 4.61 0.34 18.62
CA GLY A 94 3.59 1.27 19.11
C GLY A 94 2.71 1.88 18.03
N LYS A 95 2.97 1.60 16.75
CA LYS A 95 2.21 2.15 15.61
C LYS A 95 1.19 1.15 15.12
N VAL A 96 0.01 1.66 14.79
CA VAL A 96 -1.14 0.85 14.37
C VAL A 96 -1.90 1.57 13.26
N LEU A 97 -2.30 0.84 12.22
CA LEU A 97 -3.32 1.31 11.29
C LEU A 97 -4.71 1.06 11.86
N LEU A 98 -5.46 2.14 12.03
CA LEU A 98 -6.82 2.12 12.56
C LEU A 98 -7.80 2.46 11.45
N LYS A 99 -8.90 1.72 11.44
CA LYS A 99 -10.12 2.09 10.73
C LYS A 99 -11.07 2.73 11.74
N ASP A 100 -11.48 3.95 11.49
CA ASP A 100 -12.39 4.74 12.30
C ASP A 100 -13.50 5.27 11.38
N GLU A 101 -14.64 4.58 11.41
CA GLU A 101 -15.72 4.76 10.43
C GLU A 101 -15.23 4.59 8.98
N ASP A 102 -15.29 5.65 8.18
CA ASP A 102 -14.85 5.69 6.77
C ASP A 102 -13.39 6.10 6.60
N ASN A 103 -12.67 6.35 7.71
CA ASN A 103 -11.29 6.83 7.67
C ASN A 103 -10.32 5.74 8.11
N VAL A 104 -9.21 5.64 7.39
CA VAL A 104 -8.06 4.83 7.76
C VAL A 104 -6.89 5.76 8.04
N TYR A 105 -6.22 5.58 9.17
CA TYR A 105 -5.05 6.39 9.53
C TYR A 105 -4.06 5.62 10.41
N LEU A 106 -2.79 6.00 10.29
CA LEU A 106 -1.71 5.55 11.14
C LEU A 106 -1.65 6.37 12.45
N TYR A 107 -1.69 5.66 13.57
CA TYR A 107 -1.57 6.22 14.92
C TYR A 107 -0.33 5.68 15.61
N ASP A 108 0.41 6.55 16.31
CA ASP A 108 1.55 6.20 17.16
C ASP A 108 1.08 6.31 18.62
N LEU A 109 0.85 5.16 19.26
CA LEU A 109 0.40 5.11 20.66
C LEU A 109 1.47 5.66 21.59
N ILE A 110 2.75 5.34 21.36
CA ILE A 110 3.85 5.77 22.21
C ILE A 110 3.94 7.30 22.27
N LYS A 111 3.70 7.97 21.13
CA LYS A 111 3.67 9.43 21.03
C LYS A 111 2.30 10.05 21.28
N ASP A 112 1.28 9.23 21.54
CA ASP A 112 -0.13 9.61 21.64
C ASP A 112 -0.57 10.56 20.51
N LYS A 113 -0.29 10.14 19.26
CA LYS A 113 -0.47 11.04 18.12
C LYS A 113 -0.89 10.29 16.86
N LYS A 114 -1.89 10.84 16.18
CA LYS A 114 -2.16 10.52 14.77
C LYS A 114 -1.03 11.07 13.91
N ILE A 115 -0.28 10.17 13.25
CA ILE A 115 0.92 10.51 12.49
C ILE A 115 0.70 10.57 10.97
N SER A 116 -0.52 10.34 10.50
CA SER A 116 -0.90 10.46 9.09
C SER A 116 -2.25 11.17 8.89
N SER A 117 -2.60 11.46 7.64
CA SER A 117 -3.92 11.99 7.29
C SER A 117 -5.01 10.92 7.37
N ASN A 118 -6.27 11.34 7.22
CA ASN A 118 -7.37 10.41 7.05
C ASN A 118 -7.46 9.98 5.58
N TYR A 119 -7.35 8.68 5.34
CA TYR A 119 -7.47 8.07 4.02
C TYR A 119 -8.77 7.28 3.90
N LYS A 120 -9.20 7.05 2.67
CA LYS A 120 -10.34 6.18 2.35
C LYS A 120 -9.93 4.71 2.41
N ASP A 121 -8.71 4.40 1.95
CA ASP A 121 -8.22 3.05 1.76
C ASP A 121 -6.68 3.03 1.79
N ILE A 122 -6.10 1.89 2.19
CA ILE A 122 -4.66 1.65 2.24
C ILE A 122 -4.35 0.26 1.69
N LYS A 123 -3.32 0.17 0.83
CA LYS A 123 -2.73 -1.08 0.38
C LYS A 123 -1.28 -1.19 0.86
N TYR A 124 -0.85 -2.40 1.18
CA TYR A 124 0.51 -2.64 1.63
C TYR A 124 1.46 -2.82 0.45
N ILE A 125 2.63 -2.18 0.54
CA ILE A 125 3.76 -2.43 -0.34
C ILE A 125 4.76 -3.24 0.47
N LEU A 126 5.04 -4.45 0.00
CA LEU A 126 5.88 -5.44 0.66
C LEU A 126 7.27 -5.50 0.01
N ASP A 127 8.27 -5.96 0.75
CA ASP A 127 9.54 -6.43 0.15
C ASP A 127 9.43 -7.90 -0.28
N GLU A 128 10.53 -8.45 -0.81
CA GLU A 128 10.62 -9.87 -1.22
C GLU A 128 10.45 -10.86 -0.06
N GLU A 129 10.60 -10.41 1.19
CA GLU A 129 10.37 -11.22 2.41
C GLU A 129 8.95 -11.00 2.98
N GLU A 130 8.02 -10.48 2.18
CA GLU A 130 6.62 -10.17 2.53
C GLU A 130 6.46 -9.17 3.69
N LYS A 131 7.49 -8.38 4.00
CA LYS A 131 7.44 -7.39 5.07
C LYS A 131 6.88 -6.08 4.56
N ILE A 132 5.88 -5.56 5.27
CA ILE A 132 5.32 -4.23 5.00
C ILE A 132 6.41 -3.15 5.11
N LYS A 133 6.67 -2.42 4.02
CA LYS A 133 7.62 -1.32 3.96
C LYS A 133 6.99 0.04 3.80
N LEU A 134 5.96 0.13 2.96
CA LEU A 134 5.28 1.38 2.63
C LEU A 134 3.78 1.15 2.57
N PHE A 135 3.04 2.25 2.59
CA PHE A 135 1.60 2.26 2.42
C PHE A 135 1.24 3.02 1.16
N LYS A 136 0.60 2.35 0.20
CA LYS A 136 -0.14 3.03 -0.85
C LYS A 136 -1.44 3.52 -0.23
N VAL A 137 -1.71 4.82 -0.32
CA VAL A 137 -2.88 5.45 0.30
C VAL A 137 -3.82 6.02 -0.75
N THR A 138 -5.12 5.93 -0.51
CA THR A 138 -6.17 6.50 -1.36
C THR A 138 -6.94 7.56 -0.57
N ASN A 139 -7.10 8.78 -1.08
CA ASN A 139 -7.98 9.76 -0.44
C ASN A 139 -9.45 9.62 -0.86
N HIS A 140 -10.32 10.38 -0.21
CA HIS A 140 -11.77 10.44 -0.50
C HIS A 140 -12.12 11.06 -1.87
N SER A 141 -11.13 11.54 -2.62
CA SER A 141 -11.28 12.00 -4.02
C SER A 141 -10.71 11.00 -5.02
N ASP A 142 -10.48 9.75 -4.59
CA ASP A 142 -9.92 8.66 -5.38
C ASP A 142 -8.59 9.02 -6.05
N LYS A 143 -7.73 9.74 -5.31
CA LYS A 143 -6.34 9.98 -5.68
C LYS A 143 -5.40 9.20 -4.79
N ASP A 144 -4.39 8.63 -5.44
CA ASP A 144 -3.42 7.74 -4.85
C ASP A 144 -2.12 8.49 -4.52
N GLY A 145 -1.49 8.10 -3.41
CA GLY A 145 -0.16 8.53 -2.98
C GLY A 145 0.53 7.43 -2.17
N ILE A 146 1.71 7.72 -1.63
CA ILE A 146 2.50 6.78 -0.83
C ILE A 146 3.00 7.48 0.42
N ILE A 147 2.90 6.78 1.55
CA ILE A 147 3.50 7.20 2.82
C ILE A 147 4.42 6.11 3.36
N ASP A 148 5.40 6.50 4.17
CA ASP A 148 6.24 5.59 4.93
C ASP A 148 5.54 5.06 6.21
N LEU A 149 6.22 4.17 6.93
CA LEU A 149 5.76 3.62 8.22
C LEU A 149 5.71 4.64 9.37
N ASN A 150 6.14 5.88 9.14
CA ASN A 150 6.05 6.99 10.09
C ASN A 150 4.96 8.01 9.68
N GLY A 151 4.22 7.73 8.60
CA GLY A 151 3.18 8.61 8.08
C GLY A 151 3.70 9.78 7.24
N THR A 152 5.01 9.81 6.93
CA THR A 152 5.61 10.79 6.03
C THR A 152 5.12 10.55 4.62
N VAL A 153 4.62 11.60 3.96
CA VAL A 153 4.25 11.52 2.54
C VAL A 153 5.51 11.47 1.68
N LEU A 154 5.69 10.35 0.98
CA LEU A 154 6.76 10.14 0.00
C LEU A 154 6.28 10.52 -1.40
N VAL A 155 5.04 10.14 -1.72
CA VAL A 155 4.38 10.46 -2.99
C VAL A 155 3.07 11.17 -2.71
N ASN A 156 2.91 12.37 -3.28
CA ASN A 156 1.71 13.18 -3.11
C ASN A 156 0.46 12.47 -3.65
N LEU A 157 -0.69 12.76 -3.04
CA LEU A 157 -1.97 12.16 -3.44
C LEU A 157 -2.57 12.84 -4.67
N ASN A 158 -1.92 12.70 -5.83
CA ASN A 158 -2.31 13.36 -7.07
C ASN A 158 -2.47 12.41 -8.27
N TYR A 159 -2.05 11.13 -8.15
CA TYR A 159 -2.22 10.14 -9.21
C TYR A 159 -3.66 9.60 -9.24
N GLU A 160 -4.16 9.26 -10.43
CA GLU A 160 -5.45 8.59 -10.57
C GLU A 160 -5.38 7.16 -10.03
N LYS A 161 -4.26 6.48 -10.30
CA LYS A 161 -3.93 5.16 -9.74
C LYS A 161 -2.44 5.01 -9.50
N LEU A 162 -2.08 4.31 -8.44
CA LEU A 162 -0.75 3.74 -8.20
C LEU A 162 -0.89 2.23 -7.99
N GLY A 163 -0.11 1.45 -8.73
CA GLY A 163 -0.23 0.00 -8.78
C GLY A 163 -1.55 -0.46 -9.41
N LYS A 164 -1.83 -1.75 -9.29
CA LYS A 164 -3.10 -2.36 -9.72
C LYS A 164 -3.58 -3.34 -8.66
N VAL A 165 -4.86 -3.69 -8.73
CA VAL A 165 -5.43 -4.80 -7.95
C VAL A 165 -5.93 -5.86 -8.93
N HIS A 166 -5.47 -7.09 -8.77
CA HIS A 166 -5.92 -8.25 -9.53
C HIS A 166 -6.17 -9.40 -8.56
N ASN A 167 -7.35 -10.01 -8.59
CA ASN A 167 -7.76 -11.06 -7.65
C ASN A 167 -7.47 -10.71 -6.18
N ASP A 168 -7.87 -9.51 -5.77
CA ASP A 168 -7.64 -8.91 -4.44
C ASP A 168 -6.17 -8.62 -4.08
N GLU A 169 -5.20 -9.05 -4.88
CA GLU A 169 -3.78 -8.78 -4.69
C GLU A 169 -3.38 -7.40 -5.22
N PHE A 170 -2.60 -6.66 -4.43
CA PHE A 170 -2.01 -5.40 -4.89
C PHE A 170 -0.69 -5.69 -5.62
N ILE A 171 -0.66 -5.38 -6.91
CA ILE A 171 0.44 -5.73 -7.82
C ILE A 171 0.96 -4.48 -8.55
N ASN A 172 1.87 -4.69 -9.51
CA ASN A 172 2.39 -3.65 -10.40
C ASN A 172 3.28 -2.61 -9.67
N TYR A 173 4.11 -3.11 -8.75
CA TYR A 173 5.20 -2.38 -8.11
C TYR A 173 6.41 -3.30 -7.92
N SER A 174 7.56 -2.72 -7.63
CA SER A 174 8.76 -3.42 -7.16
C SER A 174 9.42 -2.56 -6.09
N TYR A 175 9.44 -3.07 -4.85
CA TYR A 175 10.05 -2.35 -3.73
C TYR A 175 11.57 -2.24 -3.90
N GLU A 176 12.24 -3.35 -4.24
CA GLU A 176 13.70 -3.40 -4.43
C GLU A 176 14.18 -2.45 -5.54
N ASN A 177 13.39 -2.33 -6.62
CA ASN A 177 13.72 -1.42 -7.71
C ASN A 177 13.24 0.02 -7.49
N ASN A 178 12.53 0.29 -6.39
CA ASN A 178 11.89 1.58 -6.10
C ASN A 178 10.93 2.02 -7.24
N GLN A 179 10.03 1.15 -7.68
CA GLN A 179 9.15 1.41 -8.83
C GLN A 179 7.68 1.10 -8.53
N ILE A 180 6.79 1.90 -9.09
CA ILE A 180 5.35 1.61 -9.14
C ILE A 180 4.74 2.13 -10.43
N ALA A 181 3.83 1.34 -11.01
CA ALA A 181 3.06 1.78 -12.17
C ALA A 181 2.11 2.90 -11.71
N ALA A 182 2.09 4.00 -12.43
CA ALA A 182 1.25 5.15 -12.12
C ALA A 182 0.35 5.47 -13.29
N LYS A 183 -0.90 5.84 -13.01
CA LYS A 183 -1.84 6.37 -14.00
C LYS A 183 -2.05 7.86 -13.79
N ASN A 184 -1.87 8.61 -14.87
CA ASN A 184 -2.18 10.03 -14.92
C ASN A 184 -2.77 10.36 -16.29
N SER A 185 -3.99 10.89 -16.33
CA SER A 185 -4.61 11.40 -17.57
C SER A 185 -4.61 10.36 -18.70
N LYS A 186 -5.37 9.27 -18.52
CA LYS A 186 -5.54 8.13 -19.45
C LYS A 186 -4.29 7.31 -19.78
N ALA A 187 -3.08 7.81 -19.55
CA ALA A 187 -1.85 7.09 -19.81
C ALA A 187 -1.22 6.54 -18.52
N TRP A 188 -0.47 5.46 -18.68
CA TRP A 188 0.38 4.87 -17.66
C TRP A 188 1.84 5.27 -17.87
N GLY A 189 2.55 5.39 -16.75
CA GLY A 189 3.98 5.59 -16.64
C GLY A 189 4.50 4.85 -15.40
N VAL A 190 5.76 5.05 -15.06
CA VAL A 190 6.39 4.48 -13.85
C VAL A 190 6.97 5.62 -13.03
N VAL A 191 6.76 5.57 -11.72
CA VAL A 191 7.31 6.55 -10.78
C VAL A 191 8.03 5.85 -9.63
N ALA A 192 8.94 6.58 -8.98
CA ALA A 192 9.65 6.11 -7.80
C ALA A 192 8.73 6.02 -6.57
N LEU A 193 8.84 4.94 -5.79
CA LEU A 193 8.05 4.74 -4.55
C LEU A 193 8.41 5.76 -3.45
N ASP A 194 9.68 6.15 -3.39
CA ASP A 194 10.23 6.99 -2.31
C ASP A 194 10.07 8.51 -2.52
N SER A 195 9.74 8.92 -3.73
CA SER A 195 9.78 10.34 -4.12
C SER A 195 8.73 10.73 -5.16
N GLY A 196 8.14 9.76 -5.86
CA GLY A 196 7.19 10.00 -6.93
C GLY A 196 7.83 10.58 -8.19
N ALA A 197 9.17 10.56 -8.27
CA ALA A 197 9.91 11.00 -9.44
C ALA A 197 9.52 10.12 -10.64
N GLY A 198 9.27 10.74 -11.81
CA GLY A 198 8.99 10.01 -13.04
C GLY A 198 10.21 9.22 -13.49
N LEU A 199 10.02 7.92 -13.69
CA LEU A 199 11.03 6.98 -14.21
C LEU A 199 10.73 6.63 -15.67
N ILE A 200 9.45 6.43 -15.99
CA ILE A 200 8.94 6.24 -17.35
C ILE A 200 7.78 7.22 -17.57
N ASP A 201 7.87 7.98 -18.67
CA ASP A 201 6.86 8.98 -19.03
C ASP A 201 5.47 8.38 -19.21
N PHE A 202 4.45 9.18 -18.88
CA PHE A 202 3.03 8.82 -19.05
C PHE A 202 2.65 8.84 -20.53
N GLN A 203 2.86 7.71 -21.22
CA GLN A 203 2.59 7.58 -22.65
C GLN A 203 1.99 6.23 -23.04
N TYR A 204 1.96 5.26 -22.13
CA TYR A 204 1.53 3.90 -22.43
C TYR A 204 0.06 3.69 -22.13
N GLU A 205 -0.58 2.81 -22.92
CA GLU A 205 -1.95 2.37 -22.70
C GLU A 205 -2.04 1.50 -21.45
N ASP A 206 -0.98 0.74 -21.18
CA ASP A 206 -0.83 -0.07 -19.98
C ASP A 206 0.63 -0.39 -19.66
N ILE A 207 0.90 -0.78 -18.41
CA ILE A 207 2.20 -1.23 -17.92
C ILE A 207 2.01 -2.48 -17.04
N LYS A 208 2.93 -3.43 -17.15
CA LYS A 208 3.15 -4.51 -16.17
C LYS A 208 4.56 -4.38 -15.62
N LEU A 209 4.65 -4.28 -14.29
CA LEU A 209 5.94 -4.32 -13.59
C LEU A 209 6.11 -5.72 -13.02
N SER A 210 7.28 -6.29 -13.23
CA SER A 210 7.70 -7.51 -12.58
C SER A 210 8.66 -7.17 -11.44
N PRO A 211 8.68 -7.95 -10.35
CA PRO A 211 9.73 -7.85 -9.34
C PRO A 211 11.13 -8.12 -9.93
N TYR A 212 11.23 -8.83 -11.06
CA TYR A 212 12.49 -9.29 -11.67
C TYR A 212 13.10 -8.32 -12.69
N GLU A 213 13.04 -7.01 -12.41
CA GLU A 213 13.65 -5.92 -13.22
C GLU A 213 13.15 -5.79 -14.68
N ARG A 214 12.07 -6.49 -15.07
CA ARG A 214 11.50 -6.39 -16.41
C ARG A 214 10.21 -5.59 -16.42
N ILE A 215 10.09 -4.71 -17.41
CA ILE A 215 8.93 -3.84 -17.61
C ILE A 215 8.30 -4.18 -18.95
N ALA A 216 7.02 -4.52 -18.94
CA ALA A 216 6.23 -4.59 -20.16
C ALA A 216 5.34 -3.36 -20.29
N VAL A 217 5.36 -2.74 -21.45
CA VAL A 217 4.55 -1.56 -21.77
C VAL A 217 3.66 -1.84 -22.98
N LYS A 218 2.46 -1.26 -22.98
CA LYS A 218 1.48 -1.42 -24.06
C LYS A 218 1.34 -0.12 -24.85
N GLU A 219 1.48 -0.20 -26.15
CA GLU A 219 1.31 0.90 -27.10
C GLU A 219 0.67 0.35 -28.38
N LEU A 220 -0.40 0.99 -28.89
CA LEU A 220 -1.09 0.60 -30.11
C LEU A 220 -1.56 -0.87 -30.09
N ASP A 221 -2.18 -1.28 -28.98
CA ASP A 221 -2.66 -2.66 -28.76
C ASP A 221 -1.58 -3.75 -28.80
N LYS A 222 -0.30 -3.38 -28.62
CA LYS A 222 0.81 -4.33 -28.58
C LYS A 222 1.68 -4.12 -27.35
N TRP A 223 2.20 -5.22 -26.84
CA TRP A 223 3.13 -5.26 -25.72
C TRP A 223 4.58 -5.22 -26.17
N TYR A 224 5.41 -4.50 -25.42
CA TYR A 224 6.85 -4.39 -25.64
C TYR A 224 7.58 -4.60 -24.31
N LEU A 225 8.73 -5.25 -24.34
CA LEU A 225 9.67 -5.27 -23.23
C LEU A 225 10.57 -4.03 -23.29
N VAL A 226 10.69 -3.33 -22.18
CA VAL A 226 11.58 -2.18 -22.01
C VAL A 226 12.41 -2.34 -20.74
N ASP A 227 13.59 -1.72 -20.74
CA ASP A 227 14.41 -1.58 -19.54
C ASP A 227 13.90 -0.47 -18.62
N ASN A 228 14.59 -0.31 -17.49
CA ASN A 228 14.32 0.71 -16.48
C ASN A 228 14.53 2.17 -16.96
N VAL A 229 15.12 2.38 -18.14
CA VAL A 229 15.25 3.71 -18.79
C VAL A 229 14.34 3.83 -20.02
N ASN A 230 13.33 2.95 -20.11
CA ASN A 230 12.32 2.92 -21.17
C ASN A 230 12.88 2.65 -22.57
N LYS A 231 14.01 1.95 -22.68
CA LYS A 231 14.56 1.50 -23.94
C LYS A 231 14.01 0.12 -24.26
N ARG A 232 13.49 -0.04 -25.48
CA ARG A 232 13.04 -1.34 -25.99
C ARG A 232 14.19 -2.35 -25.96
N LEU A 233 13.91 -3.49 -25.35
CA LEU A 233 14.85 -4.59 -25.21
C LEU A 233 14.86 -5.48 -26.45
N LEU A 234 13.67 -5.70 -27.02
CA LEU A 234 13.45 -6.41 -28.28
C LEU A 234 12.80 -5.49 -29.32
N PHE A 235 13.01 -5.82 -30.60
CA PHE A 235 12.35 -5.12 -31.71
C PHE A 235 10.91 -5.56 -31.92
N ASP A 236 10.60 -6.81 -31.55
CA ASP A 236 9.28 -7.40 -31.75
C ASP A 236 8.24 -6.82 -30.78
N SER A 237 7.00 -6.85 -31.24
CA SER A 237 5.82 -6.44 -30.48
C SER A 237 4.92 -7.65 -30.26
N PHE A 238 4.41 -7.85 -29.05
CA PHE A 238 3.66 -9.03 -28.68
C PHE A 238 2.16 -8.75 -28.57
N ASP A 239 1.35 -9.74 -28.89
CA ASP A 239 -0.10 -9.70 -28.67
C ASP A 239 -0.44 -9.85 -27.17
N SER A 240 0.36 -10.62 -26.44
CA SER A 240 0.24 -10.81 -24.99
C SER A 240 1.61 -11.08 -24.35
N ILE A 241 1.76 -10.75 -23.07
CA ILE A 241 3.00 -10.91 -22.31
C ILE A 241 2.74 -11.22 -20.84
N PHE A 242 3.50 -12.20 -20.31
CA PHE A 242 3.56 -12.56 -18.89
C PHE A 242 5.03 -12.70 -18.49
N ILE A 243 5.41 -12.02 -17.41
CA ILE A 243 6.79 -11.94 -16.98
C ILE A 243 6.95 -12.75 -15.70
N TYR A 244 7.80 -13.78 -15.76
CA TYR A 244 8.20 -14.61 -14.63
C TYR A 244 9.71 -14.43 -14.34
N GLU A 245 10.16 -14.95 -13.20
CA GLU A 245 11.55 -14.84 -12.73
C GLU A 245 12.55 -15.29 -13.81
N LYS A 246 12.34 -16.52 -14.29
CA LYS A 246 13.30 -17.21 -15.15
C LYS A 246 12.98 -17.09 -16.64
N TYR A 247 11.76 -16.70 -16.99
CA TYR A 247 11.33 -16.63 -18.38
C TYR A 247 10.21 -15.62 -18.59
N THR A 248 10.01 -15.23 -19.84
CA THR A 248 8.85 -14.43 -20.25
C THR A 248 8.04 -15.23 -21.25
N ILE A 249 6.74 -15.33 -21.04
CA ILE A 249 5.82 -15.97 -21.98
C ILE A 249 5.20 -14.87 -22.84
N VAL A 250 5.31 -15.01 -24.15
CA VAL A 250 4.75 -14.06 -25.10
C VAL A 250 3.90 -14.76 -26.15
N ILE A 251 2.86 -14.06 -26.60
CA ILE A 251 2.13 -14.44 -27.81
C ILE A 251 2.56 -13.50 -28.93
N LEU A 252 3.05 -14.05 -30.02
CA LEU A 252 3.46 -13.32 -31.21
C LEU A 252 2.80 -13.97 -32.42
N ASN A 253 2.04 -13.20 -33.21
CA ASN A 253 1.33 -13.71 -34.38
C ASN A 253 0.44 -14.91 -34.04
N LYS A 254 -0.26 -14.85 -32.90
CA LYS A 254 -1.13 -15.92 -32.37
C LYS A 254 -0.43 -17.25 -32.04
N GLU A 255 0.89 -17.23 -31.91
CA GLU A 255 1.71 -18.36 -31.49
C GLU A 255 2.39 -18.07 -30.16
N LEU A 256 2.57 -19.11 -29.34
CA LEU A 256 3.14 -19.01 -28.00
C LEU A 256 4.65 -19.25 -28.01
N TYR A 257 5.40 -18.36 -27.36
CA TYR A 257 6.85 -18.40 -27.23
C TYR A 257 7.29 -18.21 -25.78
N ILE A 258 8.45 -18.78 -25.44
CA ILE A 258 9.16 -18.55 -24.18
C ILE A 258 10.48 -17.84 -24.48
N LEU A 259 10.67 -16.69 -23.86
CA LEU A 259 11.92 -15.93 -23.85
C LEU A 259 12.69 -16.26 -22.57
N ASP A 260 14.01 -16.36 -22.67
CA ASP A 260 14.88 -16.52 -21.50
C ASP A 260 15.18 -15.22 -20.78
N GLN A 261 16.05 -15.29 -19.78
CA GLN A 261 16.50 -14.13 -19.01
C GLN A 261 17.30 -13.13 -19.86
N ASP A 262 17.93 -13.59 -20.95
CA ASP A 262 18.64 -12.74 -21.93
C ASP A 262 17.71 -12.24 -23.05
N GLU A 263 16.40 -12.49 -22.90
CA GLU A 263 15.31 -12.12 -23.83
C GLU A 263 15.50 -12.69 -25.24
N LYS A 264 16.37 -13.69 -25.35
CA LYS A 264 16.54 -14.49 -26.53
C LYS A 264 15.40 -15.50 -26.56
N VAL A 265 14.80 -15.67 -27.74
CA VAL A 265 13.85 -16.76 -27.98
C VAL A 265 14.61 -18.08 -27.79
N ILE A 266 14.45 -18.73 -26.62
CA ILE A 266 15.11 -20.01 -26.33
C ILE A 266 14.34 -21.17 -26.94
N SER A 267 13.02 -21.08 -27.03
CA SER A 267 12.20 -22.23 -27.42
C SER A 267 11.43 -21.97 -28.72
N ASN A 268 11.52 -22.94 -29.63
CA ASN A 268 10.65 -23.10 -30.78
C ASN A 268 9.18 -23.01 -30.32
N LYS A 269 8.32 -22.40 -31.14
CA LYS A 269 6.84 -22.47 -31.09
C LYS A 269 6.38 -23.63 -30.21
N ILE A 270 5.83 -23.34 -29.01
CA ILE A 270 5.30 -24.41 -28.16
C ILE A 270 4.25 -25.11 -29.00
N PRO A 271 4.40 -26.41 -29.30
CA PRO A 271 3.40 -27.13 -30.08
C PRO A 271 2.13 -27.16 -29.24
N THR A 272 1.12 -26.40 -29.65
CA THR A 272 -0.22 -26.37 -29.05
C THR A 272 -0.96 -27.71 -29.20
N PHE A 273 -0.33 -28.72 -29.81
CA PHE A 273 -0.85 -30.05 -30.03
C PHE A 273 0.24 -31.11 -29.81
N TYR A 274 -0.06 -32.15 -29.04
CA TYR A 274 0.53 -33.47 -29.25
C TYR A 274 -0.53 -34.43 -29.79
N GLU A 275 -0.24 -35.06 -30.94
CA GLU A 275 -0.86 -36.33 -31.30
C GLU A 275 -0.37 -37.38 -30.29
N ILE A 276 -1.19 -37.62 -29.27
CA ILE A 276 -1.21 -38.83 -28.45
C ILE A 276 0.13 -39.12 -27.72
N ASP A 277 0.34 -38.48 -26.58
CA ASP A 277 0.90 -39.22 -25.45
C ASP A 277 -0.25 -39.40 -24.43
N PRO A 278 -0.65 -40.65 -24.10
CA PRO A 278 -1.75 -40.91 -23.17
C PRO A 278 -1.45 -40.46 -21.72
N TRP A 279 -0.25 -39.93 -21.46
CA TRP A 279 0.14 -39.23 -20.23
C TRP A 279 0.82 -37.87 -20.54
N GLY A 280 0.62 -37.34 -21.75
CA GLY A 280 1.45 -36.38 -22.49
C GLY A 280 1.55 -34.96 -21.99
N LEU A 281 2.61 -34.69 -21.24
CA LEU A 281 3.02 -33.34 -20.84
C LEU A 281 4.28 -32.94 -21.59
N SER A 282 4.17 -31.94 -22.48
CA SER A 282 5.33 -31.30 -23.11
C SER A 282 5.95 -30.33 -22.11
N LEU A 283 6.91 -30.79 -21.32
CA LEU A 283 7.62 -29.93 -20.38
C LEU A 283 8.66 -29.10 -21.13
N ILE A 284 8.42 -27.80 -21.29
CA ILE A 284 9.44 -26.84 -21.71
C ILE A 284 9.65 -25.87 -20.55
N ASN A 285 10.74 -26.06 -19.79
CA ASN A 285 11.14 -25.17 -18.70
C ASN A 285 10.05 -24.90 -17.64
N GLY A 286 9.28 -25.91 -17.23
CA GLY A 286 8.20 -25.75 -16.23
C GLY A 286 6.87 -25.25 -16.81
N VAL A 287 6.80 -24.97 -18.12
CA VAL A 287 5.54 -24.60 -18.78
C VAL A 287 4.91 -25.84 -19.41
N TYR A 288 3.65 -26.06 -19.10
CA TYR A 288 2.78 -27.10 -19.64
C TYR A 288 1.64 -26.46 -20.41
N THR A 289 1.18 -27.09 -21.49
CA THR A 289 -0.01 -26.64 -22.20
C THR A 289 -0.92 -27.80 -22.57
N TYR A 290 -2.23 -27.61 -22.42
CA TYR A 290 -3.23 -28.55 -22.95
C TYR A 290 -4.45 -27.79 -23.49
N ILE A 291 -5.22 -28.43 -24.36
CA ILE A 291 -6.47 -27.87 -24.87
C ILE A 291 -7.63 -28.73 -24.36
N GLU A 292 -8.66 -28.09 -23.81
CA GLU A 292 -9.92 -28.71 -23.42
C GLU A 292 -11.06 -27.76 -23.80
N GLU A 293 -12.05 -28.26 -24.56
CA GLU A 293 -13.23 -27.50 -24.99
C GLU A 293 -12.90 -26.15 -25.66
N ASP A 294 -12.01 -26.14 -26.66
CA ASP A 294 -11.54 -24.93 -27.36
C ASP A 294 -10.80 -23.91 -26.48
N ILE A 295 -10.36 -24.31 -25.29
CA ILE A 295 -9.56 -23.48 -24.38
C ILE A 295 -8.15 -24.05 -24.28
N LEU A 296 -7.15 -23.25 -24.65
CA LEU A 296 -5.74 -23.48 -24.35
C LEU A 296 -5.47 -23.09 -22.89
N TYR A 297 -5.10 -24.07 -22.09
CA TYR A 297 -4.59 -23.90 -20.75
C TYR A 297 -3.07 -23.90 -20.80
N ILE A 298 -2.45 -22.91 -20.17
CA ILE A 298 -1.01 -22.82 -19.96
C ILE A 298 -0.81 -22.91 -18.46
N LEU A 299 -0.19 -24.00 -18.00
CA LEU A 299 0.17 -24.19 -16.60
C LEU A 299 1.64 -23.90 -16.44
N ILE A 300 1.97 -23.12 -15.43
CA ILE A 300 3.30 -22.60 -15.22
C ILE A 300 3.70 -23.05 -13.84
N ASP A 301 4.59 -24.03 -13.81
CA ASP A 301 5.26 -24.46 -12.59
C ASP A 301 6.25 -23.36 -12.21
N THR A 302 5.83 -22.53 -11.27
CA THR A 302 6.67 -21.53 -10.64
C THR A 302 7.40 -22.23 -9.51
N PRO A 303 8.71 -22.50 -9.63
CA PRO A 303 9.45 -23.15 -8.55
C PRO A 303 9.48 -22.21 -7.34
N SER A 304 8.64 -22.48 -6.35
CA SER A 304 8.69 -21.86 -5.04
C SER A 304 9.80 -22.51 -4.22
N GLU A 305 10.45 -21.75 -3.34
CA GLU A 305 11.49 -22.28 -2.43
C GLU A 305 10.90 -23.13 -1.29
N GLU A 306 9.59 -23.07 -1.10
CA GLU A 306 8.84 -23.86 -0.12
C GLU A 306 8.10 -24.99 -0.87
N ASP A 307 8.12 -26.23 -0.34
CA ASP A 307 7.72 -27.49 -1.00
C ASP A 307 6.26 -27.60 -1.55
N GLU A 308 5.56 -26.50 -1.83
CA GLU A 308 4.25 -26.44 -2.49
C GLU A 308 4.41 -25.91 -3.93
N GLU A 309 4.24 -26.80 -4.92
CA GLU A 309 4.15 -26.42 -6.34
C GLU A 309 2.99 -25.45 -6.55
N GLU A 310 3.29 -24.16 -6.71
CA GLU A 310 2.31 -23.18 -7.17
C GLU A 310 2.21 -23.28 -8.70
N ILE A 311 0.99 -23.52 -9.18
CA ILE A 311 0.71 -23.67 -10.60
C ILE A 311 -0.10 -22.47 -11.05
N ASP A 312 0.54 -21.61 -11.82
CA ASP A 312 -0.10 -20.49 -12.46
C ASP A 312 -0.89 -20.96 -13.69
N LEU A 313 -2.14 -20.51 -13.83
CA LEU A 313 -3.03 -20.95 -14.90
C LEU A 313 -3.44 -19.79 -15.82
N ILE A 314 -2.94 -19.79 -17.04
CA ILE A 314 -3.36 -18.84 -18.08
C ILE A 314 -4.30 -19.55 -19.06
N LYS A 315 -5.39 -18.89 -19.43
CA LYS A 315 -6.40 -19.43 -20.35
C LYS A 315 -6.50 -18.57 -21.60
N TYR A 316 -6.56 -19.24 -22.75
CA TYR A 316 -6.88 -18.62 -24.02
C TYR A 316 -7.92 -19.42 -24.76
N TYR A 317 -8.72 -18.77 -25.59
CA TYR A 317 -9.48 -19.50 -26.59
C TYR A 317 -8.57 -19.95 -27.72
N TYR A 318 -8.87 -21.11 -28.28
CA TYR A 318 -8.07 -21.72 -29.32
C TYR A 318 -8.96 -22.15 -30.48
N ASN A 319 -8.60 -21.72 -31.69
CA ASN A 319 -9.29 -22.14 -32.90
C ASN A 319 -8.59 -23.40 -33.46
N GLU A 320 -9.21 -24.57 -33.29
CA GLU A 320 -8.64 -25.84 -33.78
C GLU A 320 -8.51 -25.88 -35.31
N ASP A 321 -9.46 -25.29 -36.05
CA ASP A 321 -9.46 -25.29 -37.52
C ASP A 321 -8.25 -24.56 -38.10
N ASN A 322 -7.91 -23.42 -37.51
CA ASN A 322 -6.82 -22.54 -37.99
C ASN A 322 -5.51 -22.74 -37.21
N LYS A 323 -5.56 -23.48 -36.09
CA LYS A 323 -4.44 -23.67 -35.15
C LYS A 323 -3.89 -22.37 -34.58
N GLU A 324 -4.80 -21.49 -34.14
CA GLU A 324 -4.48 -20.13 -33.71
C GLU A 324 -5.03 -19.83 -32.31
N ILE A 325 -4.25 -19.09 -31.51
CA ILE A 325 -4.71 -18.54 -30.23
C ILE A 325 -5.58 -17.30 -30.49
N ILE A 326 -6.74 -17.25 -29.83
CA ILE A 326 -7.63 -16.08 -29.80
C ILE A 326 -7.47 -15.40 -28.44
N ILE A 327 -6.92 -14.18 -28.48
CA ILE A 327 -6.71 -13.36 -27.29
C ILE A 327 -7.95 -12.50 -27.08
N TYR A 328 -8.58 -12.67 -25.93
CA TYR A 328 -9.58 -11.73 -25.41
C TYR A 328 -8.92 -11.00 -24.26
N GLU A 329 -9.06 -9.67 -24.23
CA GLU A 329 -8.55 -8.89 -23.10
C GLU A 329 -9.43 -9.19 -21.87
N GLU A 330 -8.84 -9.80 -20.84
CA GLU A 330 -9.38 -9.64 -19.48
C GLU A 330 -9.10 -8.18 -19.07
N GLY A 331 -10.18 -7.43 -18.85
CA GLY A 331 -10.15 -5.99 -18.58
C GLY A 331 -9.84 -5.61 -17.14
#